data_AF-A0ABD0PMS6-F1
#
_entry.id   AF-A0ABD0PMS6-F1
#
_cell.length_a   1.000
_cell.length_b   1.000
_cell.length_c   1.000
_cell.angle_alpha   90.00
_cell.angle_beta   90.00
_cell.angle_gamma   90.00
#
_symmetry.space_group_name_H-M   'P 1'
#
loop_
_entity.id
_entity.type
_entity.pdbx_description
1 polymer ?
#
loop_
_entity_poly.entity_id
_entity_poly.type
_entity_poly.pdbx_seq_one_letter_code
_entity_poly.pdbx_strand_id
1 'polypeptide(L)' 'FLPQIRDTRREFVRIGDDLDAAVMKNAQVSRHKPADTEKATHLLLATRKCYQHFALDYCLQ' A
#
# COMPACT_ATOMS: atom_id res chain seq x y z
N PHE A 1 -12.45 23.30 -10.30
CA PHE A 1 -13.04 22.01 -10.70
C PHE A 1 -12.04 20.84 -10.80
N LEU A 2 -10.71 21.03 -10.89
CA LEU A 2 -9.73 19.93 -10.99
C LEU A 2 -8.78 19.64 -9.79
N PRO A 3 -8.78 20.36 -8.64
CA PRO A 3 -7.76 20.13 -7.61
C PRO A 3 -7.92 18.77 -6.88
N GLN A 4 -9.17 18.34 -6.64
CA GLN A 4 -9.46 17.09 -5.93
C GLN A 4 -8.92 15.86 -6.69
N ILE A 5 -9.15 15.77 -8.00
CA ILE A 5 -8.61 14.68 -8.85
C ILE A 5 -7.07 14.66 -8.82
N ARG A 6 -6.42 15.83 -8.82
CA ARG A 6 -4.95 15.92 -8.76
C ARG A 6 -4.41 15.44 -7.42
N ASP A 7 -5.09 15.75 -6.33
CA ASP A 7 -4.71 15.33 -4.98
C ASP A 7 -4.95 13.82 -4.79
N THR A 8 -6.11 13.30 -5.22
CA THR A 8 -6.42 11.86 -5.21
C THR A 8 -5.45 11.06 -6.09
N ARG A 9 -5.06 11.58 -7.26
CA ARG A 9 -4.02 10.96 -8.09
C ARG A 9 -2.66 10.90 -7.38
N ARG A 10 -2.27 11.97 -6.68
CA ARG A 10 -1.00 12.01 -5.94
C ARG A 10 -0.99 10.99 -4.81
N GLU A 11 -2.09 10.89 -4.06
CA GLU A 11 -2.23 9.92 -2.98
C GLU A 11 -2.25 8.49 -3.50
N PHE A 12 -2.91 8.24 -4.63
CA PHE A 12 -2.92 6.93 -5.30
C PHE A 12 -1.51 6.48 -5.70
N VAL A 13 -0.71 7.36 -6.32
CA VAL A 13 0.68 7.04 -6.67
C VAL A 13 1.51 6.76 -5.41
N ARG A 14 1.38 7.60 -4.37
CA ARG A 14 2.12 7.43 -3.13
C ARG A 14 1.83 6.08 -2.46
N ILE A 15 0.56 5.67 -2.42
CA ILE A 15 0.19 4.39 -1.80
C ILE A 15 0.57 3.18 -2.66
N GLY A 16 0.75 3.38 -3.97
CA GLY A 16 1.41 2.40 -4.85
C GLY A 16 2.87 2.17 -4.47
N ASP A 17 3.65 3.24 -4.30
CA ASP A 17 5.05 3.14 -3.86
C ASP A 17 5.16 2.49 -2.46
N ASP A 18 4.27 2.84 -1.54
CA ASP A 18 4.19 2.24 -0.20
C ASP A 18 3.88 0.73 -0.28
N LEU A 19 3.03 0.30 -1.23
CA LEU A 19 2.70 -1.10 -1.44
C LEU A 19 3.92 -1.88 -1.96
N ASP A 20 4.63 -1.36 -2.95
CA ASP A 20 5.84 -1.99 -3.49
C ASP A 20 6.92 -2.14 -2.41
N ALA A 21 7.12 -1.11 -1.59
CA ALA A 21 8.02 -1.18 -0.44
C ALA A 21 7.59 -2.25 0.58
N ALA A 22 6.29 -2.36 0.88
CA ALA A 22 5.77 -3.36 1.80
C ALA A 22 5.93 -4.79 1.26
N VAL A 23 5.72 -5.00 -0.04
CA VAL A 23 5.97 -6.29 -0.72
C VAL A 23 7.44 -6.68 -0.62
N MET A 24 8.35 -5.76 -0.97
CA MET A 24 9.79 -6.01 -0.90
C MET A 24 10.23 -6.33 0.53
N LYS A 25 9.74 -5.58 1.52
CA LYS A 25 10.03 -5.83 2.93
C LYS A 25 9.53 -7.20 3.37
N ASN A 26 8.31 -7.60 3.01
CA ASN A 26 7.76 -8.91 3.35
C ASN A 26 8.58 -10.05 2.72
N ALA A 27 8.97 -9.90 1.45
CA ALA A 27 9.76 -10.89 0.72
C ALA A 27 11.17 -11.09 1.30
N GLN A 28 11.77 -10.03 1.86
CA GLN A 28 13.12 -10.05 2.43
C GLN A 28 13.16 -10.53 3.88
N VAL A 29 12.02 -10.61 4.58
CA VAL A 29 12.02 -11.05 5.98
C VAL A 29 12.43 -12.52 6.11
N SER A 30 13.34 -12.78 7.04
CA SER A 30 13.76 -14.13 7.36
C SER A 30 12.62 -14.93 7.98
N ARG A 31 12.28 -16.07 7.35
CA ARG A 31 11.26 -17.01 7.83
C ARG A 31 11.60 -17.65 9.18
N HIS A 32 12.84 -17.53 9.64
CA HIS A 32 13.28 -18.00 10.96
C HIS A 32 12.89 -17.05 12.10
N LYS A 33 12.33 -15.87 11.78
CA LYS A 33 11.82 -14.90 12.75
C LYS A 33 10.30 -14.76 12.57
N PRO A 34 9.49 -15.61 13.22
CA PRO A 34 8.05 -15.63 12.99
C PRO A 34 7.38 -14.31 13.34
N ALA A 35 7.79 -13.65 14.42
CA ALA A 35 7.24 -12.35 14.83
C ALA A 35 7.53 -11.23 13.80
N ASP A 36 8.70 -11.23 13.18
CA ASP A 36 9.04 -10.24 12.14
C ASP A 36 8.28 -10.54 10.84
N THR A 37 8.11 -11.83 10.52
CA THR A 37 7.30 -12.29 9.38
C THR A 37 5.84 -11.87 9.53
N GLU A 38 5.28 -12.05 10.71
CA GLU A 38 3.92 -11.64 11.04
C GLU A 38 3.76 -10.12 10.89
N LYS A 39 4.64 -9.33 11.51
CA LYS A 39 4.61 -7.85 11.38
C LYS A 39 4.69 -7.39 9.93
N ALA A 40 5.60 -7.94 9.14
CA ALA A 40 5.73 -7.57 7.74
C ALA A 40 4.51 -8.00 6.91
N THR A 41 3.89 -9.14 7.25
CA THR A 41 2.66 -9.61 6.60
C THR A 41 1.47 -8.72 6.94
N HIS A 42 1.31 -8.34 8.21
CA HIS A 42 0.28 -7.39 8.65
C HIS A 42 0.42 -6.04 7.95
N LEU A 43 1.64 -5.51 7.86
CA LEU A 43 1.91 -4.27 7.12
C LEU A 43 1.50 -4.40 5.65
N LEU A 44 1.92 -5.47 4.97
CA LEU A 44 1.56 -5.71 3.56
C LEU A 44 0.04 -5.78 3.37
N LEU A 45 -0.68 -6.51 4.22
CA LEU A 45 -2.13 -6.63 4.13
C LEU A 45 -2.84 -5.30 4.36
N ALA A 46 -2.39 -4.50 5.32
CA ALA A 46 -2.93 -3.18 5.58
C ALA A 46 -2.72 -2.25 4.37
N THR A 47 -1.49 -2.16 3.86
CA THR A 47 -1.16 -1.31 2.71
C THR A 47 -1.92 -1.74 1.45
N ARG A 48 -2.06 -3.05 1.20
CA ARG A 48 -2.85 -3.57 0.07
C ARG A 48 -4.31 -3.15 0.17
N LYS A 49 -4.93 -3.24 1.36
CA LYS A 49 -6.31 -2.79 1.55
C LYS A 49 -6.45 -1.30 1.27
N CYS A 50 -5.55 -0.48 1.81
CA CYS A 50 -5.57 0.96 1.55
C CYS A 50 -5.42 1.25 0.04
N TYR A 51 -4.46 0.62 -0.65
CA TYR A 51 -4.31 0.77 -2.10
C TYR A 51 -5.59 0.45 -2.87
N GLN A 52 -6.29 -0.63 -2.51
CA GLN A 52 -7.58 -0.99 -3.12
C GLN A 52 -8.66 0.07 -2.89
N HIS A 53 -8.73 0.65 -1.69
CA HIS A 53 -9.65 1.74 -1.40
C HIS A 53 -9.34 3.00 -2.23
N PHE A 54 -8.07 3.43 -2.26
CA PHE A 54 -7.66 4.59 -3.07
C PHE A 54 -7.84 4.35 -4.58
N ALA A 55 -7.66 3.13 -5.06
CA ALA A 55 -7.93 2.78 -6.46
C ALA A 55 -9.41 2.97 -6.80
N LEU A 56 -10.31 2.54 -5.92
CA LEU A 56 -11.76 2.73 -6.09
C LEU A 56 -12.11 4.23 -6.06
N ASP A 57 -11.59 4.98 -5.08
CA ASP A 57 -11.83 6.42 -4.97
C ASP A 57 -11.32 7.19 -6.20
N TYR A 58 -10.16 6.81 -6.75
CA TYR A 58 -9.61 7.40 -7.96
C TYR A 58 -10.44 7.07 -9.21
N CYS A 59 -10.95 5.84 -9.33
CA CYS A 59 -11.76 5.42 -10.49
C CYS A 59 -13.19 6.00 -10.49
N LEU A 60 -13.72 6.38 -9.32
CA LEU A 60 -15.08 6.91 -9.14
C LEU A 60 -15.15 8.44 -9.20
N GLN A 61 -14.00 9.14 -9.28
CA GLN A 61 -13.89 10.59 -9.49
C GLN A 61 -13.79 10.94 -10.98
#